data_AF-A0A1H7DZC7-F1
#
_entry.id   AF-A0A1H7DZC7-F1
#
_cell.length_a   1.000
_cell.length_b   1.000
_cell.length_c   1.000
_cell.angle_alpha   90.00
_cell.angle_beta   90.00
_cell.angle_gamma   90.00
#
_symmetry.space_group_name_H-M   'P 1'
#
loop_
_entity.id
_entity.type
_entity.pdbx_description
1 polymer ?
#
loop_
_entity_poly.entity_id
_entity_poly.type
_entity_poly.pdbx_seq_one_letter_code
_entity_poly.pdbx_strand_id
1 'polypeptide(L)'
;MIRKTFSILAAVCAASTAGAQDAETESILAEAQGHLHLTCNTIVEQFGQSEDKLLDTVGLMVAVSLNNRGIDFLKLDLTDQETDEIQAEFADQIGDACAEDADQLMAGIVDRVVAELVQFY
;
A
#
# COMPACT_ATOMS: atom_id res chain seq x y z
N MET A 1 -49.94 -38.47 24.34
CA MET A 1 -50.14 -37.02 24.14
C MET A 1 -48.77 -36.39 23.91
N ILE A 2 -48.56 -35.83 22.72
CA ILE A 2 -47.31 -35.22 22.26
C ILE A 2 -47.34 -33.72 22.59
N ARG A 3 -46.29 -33.18 23.21
CA ARG A 3 -45.91 -31.78 23.03
C ARG A 3 -44.40 -31.69 22.84
N LYS A 4 -44.01 -31.65 21.56
CA LYS A 4 -42.70 -31.21 21.07
C LYS A 4 -42.65 -29.69 21.23
N THR A 5 -41.68 -29.18 21.97
CA THR A 5 -41.25 -27.78 21.85
C THR A 5 -39.83 -27.77 21.30
N PHE A 6 -39.74 -27.63 19.98
CA PHE A 6 -38.53 -27.21 19.28
C PHE A 6 -38.23 -25.76 19.71
N SER A 7 -37.14 -25.54 20.45
CA SER A 7 -36.51 -24.22 20.52
C SER A 7 -35.38 -24.22 19.49
N ILE A 8 -35.66 -23.61 18.34
CA ILE A 8 -34.65 -23.26 17.35
C ILE A 8 -33.94 -22.03 17.92
N LEU A 9 -32.75 -22.23 18.49
CA LEU A 9 -31.84 -21.13 18.80
C LEU A 9 -31.21 -20.71 17.47
N ALA A 10 -31.77 -19.68 16.85
CA ALA A 10 -31.18 -19.04 15.69
C ALA A 10 -29.86 -18.40 16.12
N ALA A 11 -28.74 -19.07 15.80
CA ALA A 11 -27.43 -18.46 15.83
C ALA A 11 -27.41 -17.36 14.77
N VAL A 12 -27.65 -16.12 15.20
CA VAL A 12 -27.30 -14.93 14.43
C VAL A 12 -25.78 -14.92 14.37
N CYS A 13 -25.23 -15.49 13.32
CA CYS A 13 -23.88 -15.18 12.90
C CYS A 13 -23.86 -13.68 12.62
N ALA A 14 -23.43 -12.90 13.62
CA ALA A 14 -22.88 -11.59 13.39
C ALA A 14 -21.72 -11.80 12.42
N ALA A 15 -21.97 -11.59 11.14
CA ALA A 15 -20.93 -11.53 10.12
C ALA A 15 -20.01 -10.40 10.55
N SER A 16 -18.88 -10.78 11.15
CA SER A 16 -17.75 -9.93 11.42
C SER A 16 -17.31 -9.32 10.09
N THR A 17 -17.65 -8.06 9.86
CA THR A 17 -17.14 -7.23 8.76
C THR A 17 -15.63 -7.01 8.84
N ALA A 18 -14.96 -7.57 9.86
CA ALA A 18 -13.52 -7.54 10.04
C ALA A 18 -12.73 -8.35 8.97
N GLY A 19 -13.37 -9.22 8.18
CA GLY A 19 -12.67 -10.05 7.19
C GLY A 19 -12.58 -9.46 5.77
N ALA A 20 -13.28 -8.37 5.46
CA ALA A 20 -13.29 -7.81 4.09
C ALA A 20 -12.18 -6.78 3.85
N GLN A 21 -11.79 -6.00 4.87
CA GLN A 21 -10.68 -5.05 4.77
C GLN A 21 -9.33 -5.76 4.67
N ASP A 22 -9.18 -6.87 5.39
CA ASP A 22 -7.98 -7.72 5.32
C ASP A 22 -7.74 -8.22 3.89
N ALA A 23 -8.79 -8.64 3.18
CA ALA A 23 -8.67 -9.20 1.84
C ALA A 23 -8.18 -8.19 0.77
N GLU A 24 -8.62 -6.93 0.83
CA GLU A 24 -8.17 -5.91 -0.12
C GLU A 24 -6.71 -5.52 0.16
N THR A 25 -6.37 -5.27 1.42
CA THR A 25 -4.99 -5.03 1.85
C THR A 25 -4.08 -6.20 1.46
N GLU A 26 -4.48 -7.44 1.75
CA GLU A 26 -3.73 -8.65 1.38
C GLU A 26 -3.54 -8.76 -0.12
N SER A 27 -4.56 -8.43 -0.93
CA SER A 27 -4.46 -8.45 -2.40
C SER A 27 -3.41 -7.47 -2.90
N ILE A 28 -3.42 -6.23 -2.39
CA ILE A 28 -2.45 -5.19 -2.76
C ILE A 28 -1.04 -5.59 -2.34
N LEU A 29 -0.87 -6.09 -1.11
CA LEU A 29 0.42 -6.53 -0.61
C LEU A 29 0.94 -7.76 -1.36
N ALA A 30 0.07 -8.67 -1.80
CA ALA A 30 0.44 -9.83 -2.61
C ALA A 30 0.90 -9.41 -4.01
N GLU A 31 0.24 -8.43 -4.63
CA GLU A 31 0.67 -7.85 -5.91
C GLU A 31 2.04 -7.19 -5.78
N ALA A 32 2.25 -6.40 -4.72
CA ALA A 32 3.51 -5.71 -4.47
C ALA A 32 4.72 -6.65 -4.44
N GLN A 33 4.58 -7.90 -3.96
CA GLN A 33 5.67 -8.89 -3.90
C GLN A 33 6.38 -9.09 -5.25
N GLY A 34 5.64 -8.98 -6.36
CA GLY A 34 6.17 -9.10 -7.71
C GLY A 34 7.14 -7.98 -8.10
N HIS A 35 7.14 -6.87 -7.36
CA HIS A 35 7.83 -5.63 -7.73
C HIS A 35 8.93 -5.22 -6.74
N LEU A 36 8.99 -5.78 -5.54
CA LEU A 36 9.93 -5.36 -4.49
C LEU A 36 11.41 -5.55 -4.83
N HIS A 37 11.72 -6.35 -5.86
CA HIS A 37 13.08 -6.60 -6.34
C HIS A 37 13.57 -5.57 -7.36
N LEU A 38 12.71 -4.66 -7.81
CA LEU A 38 13.05 -3.65 -8.81
C LEU A 38 13.97 -2.57 -8.21
N THR A 39 14.87 -2.08 -9.04
CA THR A 39 15.78 -0.96 -8.83
C THR A 39 15.31 0.26 -9.63
N CYS A 40 15.91 1.44 -9.42
CA CYS A 40 15.62 2.63 -10.24
C CYS A 40 15.85 2.37 -11.74
N ASN A 41 16.93 1.66 -12.09
CA ASN A 41 17.18 1.27 -13.49
C ASN A 41 16.10 0.33 -14.02
N THR A 42 15.86 -0.79 -13.32
CA THR A 42 14.99 -1.86 -13.85
C THR A 42 13.51 -1.47 -13.86
N ILE A 43 13.06 -0.61 -12.95
CA ILE A 43 11.68 -0.09 -12.96
C ILE A 43 11.46 0.85 -14.15
N VAL A 44 12.42 1.71 -14.48
CA VAL A 44 12.37 2.60 -15.65
C VAL A 44 12.49 1.81 -16.95
N GLU A 45 13.33 0.78 -17.01
CA GLU A 45 13.44 -0.10 -18.17
C GLU A 45 12.12 -0.84 -18.46
N GLN A 46 11.43 -1.31 -17.42
CA GLN A 46 10.18 -2.06 -17.56
C GLN A 46 8.97 -1.15 -17.82
N PHE A 47 8.88 0.00 -17.14
CA PHE A 47 7.66 0.81 -17.08
C PHE A 47 7.85 2.26 -17.52
N GLY A 48 9.05 2.72 -17.84
CA GLY A 48 9.33 4.13 -18.18
C GLY A 48 8.63 4.65 -19.44
N GLN A 49 8.03 3.77 -20.27
CA GLN A 49 7.18 4.15 -21.40
C GLN A 49 5.69 4.23 -21.04
N SER A 50 5.33 3.94 -19.79
CA SER A 50 3.96 3.86 -19.28
C SER A 50 3.92 4.45 -17.88
N GLU A 51 3.78 5.78 -17.83
CA GLU A 51 3.73 6.57 -16.58
C GLU A 51 2.76 5.96 -15.56
N ASP A 52 1.54 5.61 -15.97
CA ASP A 52 0.55 4.97 -15.10
C ASP A 52 1.08 3.69 -14.43
N LYS A 53 1.77 2.83 -15.18
CA LYS A 53 2.31 1.57 -14.63
C LYS A 53 3.50 1.81 -13.71
N LEU A 54 4.32 2.81 -14.02
CA LEU A 54 5.42 3.22 -13.16
C LEU A 54 4.88 3.71 -11.82
N LEU A 55 3.88 4.60 -11.85
CA LEU A 55 3.22 5.14 -10.66
C LEU A 55 2.49 4.06 -9.87
N ASP A 56 1.74 3.18 -10.52
CA ASP A 56 1.07 2.04 -9.88
C ASP A 56 2.08 1.15 -9.14
N THR A 57 3.20 0.83 -9.80
CA THR A 57 4.26 0.00 -9.22
C THR A 57 4.90 0.66 -8.00
N VAL A 58 5.17 1.96 -8.05
CA VAL A 58 5.68 2.72 -6.90
C VAL A 58 4.63 2.79 -5.80
N GLY A 59 3.35 2.96 -6.16
CA GLY A 59 2.22 2.95 -5.23
C GLY A 59 2.10 1.64 -4.45
N LEU A 60 2.33 0.49 -5.09
CA LEU A 60 2.41 -0.81 -4.40
C LEU A 60 3.51 -0.84 -3.33
N MET A 61 4.67 -0.22 -3.59
CA MET A 61 5.77 -0.14 -2.62
C MET A 61 5.42 0.81 -1.46
N VAL A 62 4.73 1.91 -1.74
CA VAL A 62 4.21 2.83 -0.71
C VAL A 62 3.23 2.10 0.20
N ALA A 63 2.30 1.32 -0.36
CA ALA A 63 1.33 0.52 0.39
C ALA A 63 2.03 -0.48 1.33
N VAL A 64 3.07 -1.17 0.86
CA VAL A 64 3.89 -2.07 1.69
C VAL A 64 4.55 -1.29 2.83
N SER A 65 5.15 -0.13 2.54
CA SER A 65 5.81 0.71 3.54
C SER A 65 4.84 1.19 4.63
N LEU A 66 3.65 1.68 4.25
CA LEU A 66 2.62 2.11 5.18
C LEU A 66 2.10 0.95 6.04
N ASN A 67 1.85 -0.21 5.41
CA ASN A 67 1.43 -1.42 6.12
C ASN A 67 2.47 -1.89 7.15
N ASN A 68 3.76 -1.86 6.80
CA ASN A 68 4.86 -2.19 7.73
C ASN A 68 4.88 -1.29 8.97
N ARG A 69 4.31 -0.09 8.88
CA ARG A 69 4.17 0.90 9.97
C ARG A 69 2.83 0.80 10.69
N GLY A 70 1.95 -0.13 10.30
CA GLY A 70 0.61 -0.29 10.87
C GLY A 70 -0.36 0.80 10.45
N ILE A 71 -0.05 1.54 9.37
CA ILE A 71 -0.91 2.58 8.80
C ILE A 71 -1.87 1.92 7.80
N ASP A 72 -3.17 2.09 8.02
CA ASP A 72 -4.21 1.63 7.10
C ASP A 72 -4.33 2.61 5.92
N PHE A 73 -3.61 2.31 4.85
CA PHE A 73 -3.53 3.16 3.67
C PHE A 73 -4.84 3.24 2.87
N LEU A 74 -5.81 2.33 3.12
CA LEU A 74 -7.16 2.42 2.54
C LEU A 74 -8.05 3.44 3.27
N LYS A 75 -7.60 3.93 4.43
CA LYS A 75 -8.29 4.92 5.25
C LYS A 75 -7.56 6.26 5.32
N LEU A 76 -6.49 6.44 4.54
CA LEU A 76 -5.84 7.73 4.43
C LEU A 76 -6.79 8.72 3.77
N ASP A 77 -7.09 9.79 4.50
CA ASP A 77 -7.93 10.89 4.06
C ASP A 77 -7.08 12.15 4.08
N LEU A 78 -6.27 12.29 3.03
CA LEU A 78 -5.43 13.46 2.82
C LEU A 78 -6.23 14.50 2.04
N THR A 79 -6.04 15.77 2.39
CA THR A 79 -6.53 16.87 1.56
C THR A 79 -5.79 16.90 0.22
N ASP A 80 -6.39 17.55 -0.78
CA ASP A 80 -5.72 17.77 -2.07
C ASP A 80 -4.38 18.49 -1.89
N GLN A 81 -4.32 19.46 -0.97
CA GLN A 81 -3.08 20.18 -0.65
C GLN A 81 -2.01 19.27 -0.05
N GLU A 82 -2.37 18.46 0.96
CA GLU A 82 -1.42 17.51 1.56
C GLU A 82 -0.94 16.49 0.53
N THR A 83 -1.84 16.04 -0.35
CA THR A 83 -1.50 15.12 -1.44
C THR A 83 -0.47 15.73 -2.39
N ASP A 84 -0.68 16.97 -2.83
CA ASP A 84 0.24 17.68 -3.73
C ASP A 84 1.61 17.90 -3.07
N GLU A 85 1.63 18.30 -1.79
CA GLU A 85 2.86 18.54 -1.03
C GLU A 85 3.64 17.23 -0.81
N ILE A 86 2.96 16.15 -0.43
CA ILE A 86 3.55 14.81 -0.26
C ILE A 86 4.10 14.29 -1.59
N GLN A 87 3.34 14.41 -2.69
CA GLN A 87 3.77 13.92 -4.00
C GLN A 87 5.02 14.65 -4.50
N ALA A 88 5.09 15.97 -4.34
CA ALA A 88 6.24 16.76 -4.74
C ALA A 88 7.51 16.37 -3.96
N GLU A 89 7.41 16.30 -2.63
CA GLU A 89 8.52 15.91 -1.77
C GLU A 89 8.95 14.45 -2.00
N PHE A 90 7.99 13.56 -2.17
CA PHE A 90 8.25 12.14 -2.47
C PHE A 90 9.00 11.96 -3.79
N ALA A 91 8.58 12.68 -4.84
CA ALA A 91 9.23 12.61 -6.15
C ALA A 91 10.66 13.16 -6.12
N ASP A 92 10.91 14.27 -5.40
CA ASP A 92 12.23 14.87 -5.26
C ASP A 92 13.20 13.91 -4.55
N GLN A 93 12.80 13.37 -3.39
CA GLN A 93 13.64 12.46 -2.62
C GLN A 93 13.93 11.13 -3.34
N ILE A 94 12.97 10.58 -4.08
CA ILE A 94 13.23 9.40 -4.92
C ILE A 94 14.18 9.74 -6.06
N GLY A 95 13.99 10.89 -6.71
CA GLY A 95 14.86 11.38 -7.77
C GLY A 95 16.32 11.48 -7.32
N ASP A 96 16.55 12.10 -6.17
CA ASP A 96 17.88 12.22 -5.56
C ASP A 96 18.49 10.86 -5.21
N ALA A 97 17.73 9.97 -4.58
CA ALA A 97 18.21 8.63 -4.24
C ALA A 97 18.58 7.81 -5.49
N CYS A 98 17.75 7.87 -6.54
CA CYS A 98 18.03 7.18 -7.80
C CYS A 98 19.20 7.80 -8.57
N ALA A 99 19.45 9.10 -8.42
CA ALA A 99 20.61 9.76 -8.99
C ALA A 99 21.91 9.40 -8.25
N GLU A 100 21.83 9.14 -6.94
CA GLU A 100 22.97 8.70 -6.13
C GLU A 100 23.37 7.24 -6.44
N ASP A 101 22.40 6.31 -6.47
CA ASP A 101 22.61 4.90 -6.79
C ASP A 101 21.40 4.29 -7.51
N ALA A 102 21.50 4.20 -8.84
CA ALA A 102 20.41 3.69 -9.67
C ALA A 102 20.18 2.16 -9.56
N ASP A 103 21.13 1.43 -8.95
CA ASP A 103 21.03 -0.02 -8.71
C ASP A 103 20.50 -0.34 -7.31
N GLN A 104 20.22 0.68 -6.49
CA GLN A 104 19.52 0.50 -5.21
C GLN A 104 18.09 -0.01 -5.45
N LEU A 105 17.62 -0.90 -4.57
CA LEU A 105 16.23 -1.38 -4.58
C LEU A 105 15.26 -0.22 -4.36
N MET A 106 14.33 -0.04 -5.30
CA MET A 106 13.30 1.00 -5.26
C MET A 106 12.43 0.86 -4.01
N ALA A 107 12.07 -0.37 -3.63
CA ALA A 107 11.29 -0.61 -2.41
C ALA A 107 12.00 -0.11 -1.14
N GLY A 108 13.33 -0.18 -1.09
CA GLY A 108 14.12 0.35 0.03
C GLY A 108 14.19 1.89 0.03
N ILE A 109 14.27 2.50 -1.14
CA ILE A 109 14.19 3.96 -1.30
C ILE A 109 12.81 4.45 -0.83
N VAL A 110 11.74 3.88 -1.39
CA VAL A 110 10.36 4.22 -1.05
C VAL A 110 10.10 4.04 0.45
N ASP A 111 10.56 2.94 1.06
CA ASP A 111 10.38 2.72 2.50
C ASP A 111 10.98 3.86 3.33
N ARG A 112 12.22 4.28 3.03
CA ARG A 112 12.89 5.40 3.71
C ARG A 112 12.14 6.71 3.54
N VAL A 113 11.79 7.08 2.30
CA VAL A 113 11.08 8.34 2.01
C VAL A 113 9.72 8.38 2.72
N VAL A 114 8.94 7.30 2.66
CA VAL A 114 7.68 7.20 3.41
C VAL A 114 7.92 7.32 4.92
N ALA A 115 8.99 6.73 5.46
CA ALA A 115 9.32 6.84 6.89
C ALA A 115 9.52 8.29 7.35
N GLU A 116 10.04 9.13 6.46
CA GLU A 116 10.27 10.55 6.73
C GLU A 116 8.96 11.33 6.60
N LEU A 117 8.21 11.14 5.51
CA LEU A 117 6.98 11.88 5.23
C LEU A 117 5.88 11.65 6.28
N VAL A 118 5.68 10.42 6.74
CA VAL A 118 4.66 10.11 7.77
C VAL A 118 4.96 10.69 9.16
N GLN A 119 6.10 11.37 9.33
CA GLN A 119 6.38 12.14 10.55
C GLN A 119 5.84 13.57 10.46
N PHE A 120 5.56 14.06 9.25
CA PHE A 120 5.13 15.43 8.97
C PHE A 120 3.63 15.53 8.67
N TYR A 121 3.02 14.44 8.22
CA TYR A 121 1.61 14.32 7.85
C TYR A 121 0.97 13.15 8.61
#